data_AF-A0A8J5VVM3-F1
#
_entry.id   AF-A0A8J5VVM3-F1
#
_cell.length_a   1.000
_cell.length_b   1.000
_cell.length_c   1.000
_cell.angle_alpha   90.00
_cell.angle_beta   90.00
_cell.angle_gamma   90.00
#
_symmetry.space_group_name_H-M   'P 1'
#
loop_
_entity.id
_entity.type
_entity.pdbx_description
1 polymer ?
#
loop_
_entity_poly.entity_id
_entity_poly.type
_entity_poly.pdbx_seq_one_letter_code
_entity_poly.pdbx_strand_id
1 'polypeptide(L)'
;MFMKGGEEAFVAWEECVEAVETEGSDMVEHCFQATANLKKCMDAHANYYAPMLQVEQAVSVHAEAAIAADAMPSPSSMMIRRVVTTGD
;
A
#
# COMPACT_ATOMS: atom_id res chain seq x y z
N MET A 1 -21.46 -16.11 -7.46
CA MET A 1 -21.97 -15.27 -6.35
C MET A 1 -20.76 -14.93 -5.48
N PHE A 2 -20.41 -13.64 -5.36
CA PHE A 2 -19.19 -13.14 -4.70
C PHE A 2 -19.01 -13.68 -3.27
N MET A 3 -20.11 -13.79 -2.54
CA MET A 3 -20.16 -14.35 -1.19
C MET A 3 -19.56 -15.76 -1.09
N LYS A 4 -19.62 -16.59 -2.14
CA LYS A 4 -19.02 -17.94 -2.07
C LYS A 4 -17.64 -18.02 -2.69
N GLY A 5 -17.46 -17.50 -3.91
CA GLY A 5 -16.18 -17.60 -4.61
C GLY A 5 -15.06 -16.71 -4.05
N GLY A 6 -15.42 -15.55 -3.48
CA GLY A 6 -14.45 -14.68 -2.82
C GLY A 6 -14.09 -15.13 -1.42
N GLU A 7 -15.08 -15.62 -0.66
CA GLU A 7 -14.87 -16.22 0.66
C GLU A 7 -13.96 -17.46 0.56
N GLU A 8 -14.21 -18.36 -0.39
CA GLU A 8 -13.37 -19.55 -0.61
C GLU A 8 -11.91 -19.19 -0.95
N ALA A 9 -11.70 -18.22 -1.86
CA ALA A 9 -10.35 -17.81 -2.24
C ALA A 9 -9.61 -17.08 -1.09
N PHE A 10 -10.34 -16.35 -0.25
CA PHE A 10 -9.79 -15.68 0.91
C PHE A 10 -9.42 -16.66 2.02
N VAL A 11 -10.33 -17.58 2.39
CA VAL A 11 -10.06 -18.62 3.39
C VAL A 11 -8.88 -19.49 2.98
N ALA A 12 -8.80 -19.90 1.71
CA ALA A 12 -7.65 -20.68 1.22
C ALA A 12 -6.32 -19.92 1.28
N TRP A 13 -6.35 -18.59 1.16
CA TRP A 13 -5.17 -17.76 1.35
C TRP A 13 -4.82 -17.60 2.84
N GLU A 14 -5.81 -17.39 3.72
CA GLU A 14 -5.60 -17.33 5.18
C GLU A 14 -5.02 -18.62 5.74
N GLU A 15 -5.58 -19.78 5.37
CA GLU A 15 -5.08 -21.09 5.76
C GLU A 15 -3.62 -21.30 5.31
N CYS A 16 -3.27 -20.79 4.13
CA CYS A 16 -1.90 -20.83 3.64
C CYS A 16 -0.96 -19.93 4.47
N VAL A 17 -1.39 -18.72 4.81
CA VAL A 17 -0.63 -17.78 5.65
C VAL A 17 -0.39 -18.37 7.04
N GLU A 18 -1.42 -18.96 7.65
CA GLU A 18 -1.30 -19.62 8.97
C GLU A 18 -0.32 -20.81 8.94
N ALA A 19 -0.34 -21.60 7.86
CA ALA A 19 0.59 -22.70 7.68
C ALA A 19 2.06 -22.22 7.61
N VAL A 20 2.35 -21.16 6.83
CA VAL A 20 3.72 -20.65 6.71
C VAL A 20 4.21 -19.97 7.99
N GLU A 21 3.34 -19.33 8.76
CA GLU A 21 3.68 -18.78 10.08
C GLU A 21 4.08 -19.90 11.06
N THR A 22 3.40 -21.05 10.98
CA THR A 22 3.69 -22.22 11.82
C THR A 22 4.97 -22.95 11.38
N GLU A 23 5.20 -23.06 10.08
CA GLU A 23 6.33 -23.81 9.50
C GLU A 23 7.63 -22.99 9.40
N GLY A 24 7.53 -21.65 9.46
CA GLY A 24 8.67 -20.75 9.21
C GLY A 24 9.10 -20.69 7.74
N SER A 25 8.20 -21.06 6.83
CA SER A 25 8.40 -21.06 5.38
C SER A 25 8.28 -19.64 4.80
N ASP A 26 8.87 -19.39 3.62
CA ASP A 26 8.66 -18.13 2.92
C ASP A 26 7.21 -18.04 2.37
N MET A 27 6.44 -17.08 2.88
CA MET A 27 5.04 -16.88 2.50
C MET A 27 4.87 -16.60 1.00
N VAL A 28 5.80 -15.85 0.39
CA VAL A 28 5.66 -15.43 -1.01
C VAL A 28 5.77 -16.64 -1.92
N GLU A 29 6.75 -17.51 -1.68
CA GLU A 29 6.95 -18.74 -2.45
C GLU A 29 5.83 -19.75 -2.18
N HIS A 30 5.48 -19.98 -0.91
CA HIS A 30 4.53 -21.02 -0.53
C HIS A 30 3.08 -20.66 -0.87
N CYS A 31 2.67 -19.41 -0.67
CA CYS A 31 1.30 -18.95 -0.89
C CYS A 31 1.08 -18.24 -2.23
N PHE A 32 2.05 -18.31 -3.16
CA PHE A 32 1.95 -17.66 -4.48
C PHE A 32 0.64 -18.00 -5.20
N GLN A 33 0.28 -19.29 -5.26
CA GLN A 33 -0.90 -19.73 -6.00
C GLN A 33 -2.21 -19.32 -5.31
N ALA A 34 -2.29 -19.41 -3.98
CA ALA A 34 -3.44 -18.94 -3.21
C ALA A 34 -3.62 -17.43 -3.37
N THR A 35 -2.53 -16.66 -3.28
CA THR A 35 -2.50 -15.21 -3.49
C THR A 35 -2.94 -14.84 -4.92
N ALA A 36 -2.47 -15.58 -5.93
CA ALA A 36 -2.86 -15.34 -7.32
C ALA A 36 -4.36 -15.60 -7.56
N ASN A 37 -4.93 -16.63 -6.91
CA ASN A 37 -6.36 -16.92 -6.99
C ASN A 37 -7.21 -15.85 -6.30
N LEU A 38 -6.80 -15.43 -5.10
CA LEU A 38 -7.43 -14.32 -4.39
C LEU A 38 -7.40 -13.04 -5.22
N LYS A 39 -6.25 -12.69 -5.80
CA LYS A 39 -6.11 -11.53 -6.69
C LYS A 39 -7.05 -11.60 -7.89
N LYS A 40 -7.15 -12.76 -8.56
CA LYS A 40 -8.08 -12.92 -9.70
C LYS A 40 -9.52 -12.66 -9.28
N CYS A 41 -9.93 -13.10 -8.09
CA CYS A 41 -11.24 -12.81 -7.55
C CYS A 41 -11.42 -11.30 -7.30
N MET A 42 -10.44 -10.65 -6.66
CA MET A 42 -10.49 -9.20 -6.42
C MET A 42 -10.59 -8.39 -7.72
N ASP A 43 -9.79 -8.74 -8.73
CA ASP A 43 -9.77 -8.08 -10.04
C ASP A 43 -11.10 -8.25 -10.78
N ALA A 44 -11.68 -9.45 -10.76
CA ALA A 44 -13.01 -9.73 -11.36
C ALA A 44 -14.14 -8.95 -10.68
N HIS A 45 -13.90 -8.43 -9.48
CA HIS A 45 -14.85 -7.70 -8.65
C HIS A 45 -14.33 -6.32 -8.25
N ALA A 46 -13.49 -5.69 -9.09
CA ALA A 46 -12.86 -4.41 -8.79
C ALA A 46 -13.84 -3.31 -8.37
N ASN A 47 -15.06 -3.28 -8.93
CA ASN A 47 -16.10 -2.30 -8.59
C ASN A 47 -16.53 -2.35 -7.10
N TYR A 48 -16.42 -3.51 -6.45
CA TYR A 48 -16.71 -3.65 -5.02
C TYR A 48 -15.68 -2.90 -4.16
N TYR A 49 -14.40 -3.00 -4.52
CA TYR A 49 -13.30 -2.36 -3.80
C TYR A 49 -13.04 -0.91 -4.23
N ALA A 50 -13.46 -0.53 -5.45
CA ALA A 50 -13.16 0.75 -6.07
C ALA A 50 -13.47 1.99 -5.20
N PRO A 51 -14.60 2.07 -4.47
CA PRO A 51 -14.89 3.24 -3.63
C PRO A 51 -13.86 3.44 -2.50
N MET A 52 -13.44 2.36 -1.85
CA MET A 52 -12.45 2.39 -0.79
C MET A 52 -11.07 2.75 -1.34
N LEU A 53 -10.66 2.11 -2.44
CA LEU A 53 -9.38 2.36 -3.10
C LEU A 53 -9.24 3.81 -3.57
N GLN A 54 -10.33 4.44 -4.02
CA GLN A 54 -10.35 5.86 -4.39
C GLN A 54 -10.13 6.78 -3.18
N VAL A 55 -10.73 6.45 -2.04
CA VAL A 55 -10.51 7.19 -0.78
C VAL A 55 -9.07 7.04 -0.32
N GLU A 56 -8.54 5.82 -0.31
CA GLU A 56 -7.15 5.54 0.04
C GLU A 56 -6.17 6.29 -0.86
N GLN A 57 -6.41 6.31 -2.17
CA GLN A 57 -5.58 7.04 -3.11
C GLN A 57 -5.61 8.55 -2.86
N ALA A 58 -6.78 9.13 -2.57
CA ALA A 58 -6.89 10.55 -2.23
C ALA A 58 -6.13 10.89 -0.94
N VAL A 59 -6.18 10.01 0.07
CA VAL A 59 -5.41 10.17 1.31
C VAL A 59 -3.90 10.07 1.05
N SER A 60 -3.45 9.13 0.23
CA SER A 60 -2.04 8.99 -0.14
C SER A 60 -1.50 10.25 -0.82
N VAL A 61 -2.21 10.75 -1.83
CA VAL A 61 -1.83 11.98 -2.55
C VAL A 61 -1.77 13.18 -1.60
N HIS A 62 -2.72 13.29 -0.68
CA HIS A 62 -2.69 14.36 0.32
C HIS A 62 -1.50 14.24 1.28
N ALA A 63 -1.21 13.02 1.76
CA ALA A 63 -0.07 12.76 2.64
C ALA A 63 1.26 13.09 1.94
N GLU A 64 1.43 12.66 0.69
CA GLU A 64 2.60 12.97 -0.14
C GLU A 64 2.79 14.48 -0.33
N ALA A 65 1.71 15.22 -0.60
CA ALA A 65 1.75 16.67 -0.72
C ALA A 65 2.16 17.36 0.59
N ALA A 66 1.67 16.88 1.74
CA ALA A 66 2.05 17.42 3.04
C ALA A 66 3.54 17.14 3.36
N ILE A 67 4.03 15.93 3.08
CA ILE A 67 5.45 15.57 3.23
C ILE A 67 6.32 16.46 2.34
N ALA A 68 5.92 16.68 1.10
CA ALA A 68 6.64 17.56 0.18
C ALA A 68 6.67 19.02 0.65
N ALA A 69 5.57 19.51 1.23
CA ALA A 69 5.49 20.85 1.78
C ALA A 69 6.40 21.04 3.01
N ASP A 70 6.49 20.03 3.89
CA ASP A 70 7.39 20.05 5.06
C ASP A 70 8.87 19.93 4.67
N ALA A 71 9.16 19.23 3.56
CA ALA A 71 10.51 19.15 3.00
C ALA A 71 10.98 20.45 2.34
N MET A 72 10.09 21.43 2.09
CA MET A 72 10.51 22.72 1.55
C MET A 72 11.26 23.51 2.63
N PRO A 73 12.49 23.99 2.35
CA PRO A 73 13.22 24.78 3.33
C PRO A 73 12.43 26.06 3.63
N SER A 74 12.15 26.28 4.92
CA SER A 74 11.50 27.50 5.40
C SER A 74 12.19 28.74 4.81
N PRO A 75 11.43 29.82 4.48
CA PRO A 75 12.00 31.08 3.98
C PRO A 75 13.16 31.58 4.85
N SER A 76 13.08 31.41 6.17
CA SER A 76 14.15 31.75 7.11
C SER A 76 15.41 30.89 6.90
N SER A 77 15.26 29.59 6.69
CA SER A 77 16.37 28.68 6.38
C SER A 77 17.03 29.04 5.04
N MET A 78 16.22 29.43 4.05
CA MET A 78 16.70 29.88 2.74
C MET A 78 17.45 31.21 2.81
N MET A 79 16.98 32.16 3.64
CA MET A 79 17.66 33.44 3.89
C MET A 79 19.01 33.24 4.60
N ILE A 80 19.07 32.39 5.62
CA ILE A 80 20.33 32.07 6.31
C ILE A 80 21.34 31.49 5.32
N ARG A 81 20.91 30.55 4.47
CA ARG A 81 21.76 29.93 3.45
C ARG A 81 22.30 30.95 2.43
N ARG A 82 21.47 31.94 2.04
CA ARG A 82 21.87 33.02 1.13
C ARG A 82 22.91 33.94 1.75
N VAL A 83 22.72 34.36 3.00
CA VAL A 83 23.66 35.23 3.73
C VAL A 83 25.04 34.57 3.85
N VAL A 84 25.10 33.27 4.13
CA VAL A 84 26.35 32.51 4.22
C VAL A 84 27.11 32.47 2.88
N THR A 85 26.40 32.47 1.74
CA THR A 85 27.03 32.39 0.40
C THR A 85 27.51 33.72 -0.18
N THR A 86 27.07 34.85 0.37
CA THR A 86 27.40 36.21 -0.14
C THR A 86 28.48 36.94 0.66
N GLY A 87 29.17 36.22 1.56
CA GLY A 87 30.14 36.79 2.50
C GLY A 87 31.61 36.47 2.20
N ASP A 88 32.02 36.41 0.93
CA ASP A 88 33.43 36.48 0.49
C ASP A 88 33.66 37.76 -0.32
#